data_AF-W4F8S4-F1
#
_entry.id   AF-W4F8S4-F1
#
_cell.length_a   1.000
_cell.length_b   1.000
_cell.length_c   1.000
_cell.angle_alpha   90.00
_cell.angle_beta   90.00
_cell.angle_gamma   90.00
#
_symmetry.space_group_name_H-M   'P 1'
#
loop_
_entity.id
_entity.type
_entity.pdbx_description
1 polymer ?
#
loop_
_entity_poly.entity_id
_entity_poly.type
_entity_poly.pdbx_seq_one_letter_code
_entity_poly.pdbx_strand_id
1 'polypeptide(L)'
;EVGHEVVCVDLDTGVVVQGELPVDLPSPVWKTLHATLRQCVKLHVTKSDHVFSHSFERQPREFPQRRVRLAFHDAVLAVIGSEDVATSKGGVEDVHFGRFRYLWDDQYQDKMVFFDEAGYLASSPVVMRPFRTCLIATQAFSEYIVDHNGFTDDEASN
;
A
#
# COMPACT_ATOMS: atom_id res chain seq x y z
N GLU A 1 32.49 9.23 0.02
CA GLU A 1 31.74 8.04 -0.44
C GLU A 1 30.33 8.18 0.10
N VAL A 2 29.33 8.34 -0.77
CA VAL A 2 27.93 8.24 -0.34
C VAL A 2 27.76 6.75 -0.05
N GLY A 3 27.73 6.37 1.23
CA GLY A 3 27.69 4.97 1.64
C GLY A 3 26.42 4.27 1.18
N HIS A 4 26.35 2.97 1.41
CA HIS A 4 25.21 2.08 1.12
C HIS A 4 23.86 2.52 1.75
N GLU A 5 23.80 3.67 2.42
CA GLU A 5 22.64 4.27 3.07
C GLU A 5 21.71 5.03 2.12
N VAL A 6 22.16 5.34 0.89
CA VAL A 6 21.34 6.07 -0.10
C VAL A 6 20.97 5.15 -1.25
N VAL A 7 19.67 5.08 -1.55
CA VAL A 7 19.14 4.40 -2.73
C VAL A 7 19.08 5.40 -3.89
N CYS A 8 19.80 5.12 -4.97
CA CYS A 8 19.82 5.91 -6.19
C CYS A 8 19.15 5.12 -7.32
N VAL A 9 18.14 5.73 -7.94
CA VAL A 9 17.45 5.17 -9.11
C VAL A 9 17.77 6.03 -10.33
N ASP A 10 18.31 5.41 -11.36
CA ASP A 10 18.45 6.04 -12.67
C ASP A 10 17.09 5.97 -13.37
N LEU A 11 16.50 7.14 -13.65
CA LEU A 11 15.19 7.26 -14.28
C LEU A 11 15.23 7.01 -15.79
N ASP A 12 16.39 7.16 -16.42
CA ASP A 12 16.55 6.91 -17.86
C ASP A 12 16.57 5.41 -18.14
N THR A 13 17.24 4.65 -17.28
CA THR A 13 17.33 3.18 -17.40
C THR A 13 16.29 2.43 -16.56
N GLY A 14 15.70 3.09 -15.55
CA GLY A 14 14.78 2.48 -14.60
C GLY A 14 15.45 1.50 -13.62
N VAL A 15 16.77 1.60 -13.44
CA VAL A 15 17.58 0.66 -12.63
C VAL A 15 18.06 1.33 -11.35
N VAL A 16 18.09 0.56 -10.26
CA VAL A 16 18.75 0.98 -9.01
C VAL A 16 20.26 0.92 -9.23
N VAL A 17 20.92 2.07 -9.21
CA VAL A 17 22.37 2.20 -9.45
C VAL A 17 23.19 2.13 -8.16
N GLN A 18 22.55 2.40 -7.01
CA GLN A 18 23.20 2.34 -5.69
C GLN A 18 22.16 2.07 -4.60
N GLY A 19 22.60 1.40 -3.53
CA GLY A 19 21.81 1.14 -2.33
C GLY A 19 20.96 -0.12 -2.45
N GLU A 20 20.58 -0.67 -1.31
CA GLU A 20 19.71 -1.84 -1.21
C GLU A 20 18.49 -1.47 -0.37
N LEU A 21 17.32 -1.98 -0.76
CA LEU A 21 16.13 -1.85 0.07
C LEU A 21 16.22 -2.87 1.21
N PRO A 22 15.85 -2.49 2.45
CA PRO A 22 15.98 -3.38 3.60
C PRO A 22 15.06 -4.60 3.52
N VAL A 23 13.96 -4.50 2.77
CA VAL A 23 13.00 -5.59 2.59
C VAL A 23 12.23 -5.44 1.27
N ASP A 24 11.98 -6.57 0.61
CA ASP A 24 11.13 -6.63 -0.57
C ASP A 24 9.65 -6.61 -0.21
N LEU A 25 8.82 -6.05 -1.12
CA LEU A 25 7.38 -6.15 -1.02
C LEU A 25 6.93 -7.62 -0.98
N PRO A 26 5.94 -7.99 -0.13
CA PRO A 26 5.41 -9.34 -0.10
C PRO A 26 4.93 -9.76 -1.49
N SER A 27 5.32 -10.97 -1.91
CA SER A 27 5.07 -11.49 -3.26
C SER A 27 3.61 -11.34 -3.76
N PRO A 28 2.57 -11.60 -2.95
CA PRO A 28 1.18 -11.41 -3.38
C PRO A 28 0.86 -9.95 -3.71
N VAL A 29 1.30 -9.01 -2.85
CA VAL A 29 1.08 -7.57 -3.02
C VAL A 29 1.81 -7.07 -4.27
N TRP A 30 3.09 -7.44 -4.40
CA TRP A 30 3.89 -7.07 -5.56
C TRP A 30 3.25 -7.53 -6.87
N LYS A 31 2.83 -8.81 -6.95
CA LYS A 31 2.19 -9.37 -8.16
C LYS A 31 0.93 -8.60 -8.54
N THR A 32 0.07 -8.29 -7.57
CA THR A 32 -1.19 -7.55 -7.80
C THR A 32 -0.92 -6.11 -8.24
N LEU A 33 -0.06 -5.38 -7.52
CA LEU A 33 0.31 -4.01 -7.86
C LEU A 33 0.93 -3.94 -9.26
N HIS A 34 1.92 -4.78 -9.52
CA HIS A 34 2.62 -4.81 -10.79
C HIS A 34 1.71 -5.21 -11.97
N ALA A 35 0.80 -6.17 -11.79
CA ALA A 35 -0.19 -6.51 -12.81
C ALA A 35 -1.13 -5.33 -13.11
N THR A 36 -1.62 -4.65 -12.08
CA THR A 36 -2.51 -3.50 -12.21
C THR A 36 -1.81 -2.32 -12.89
N LEU A 37 -0.58 -1.99 -12.49
CA LEU A 37 0.21 -0.93 -13.11
C LEU A 37 0.49 -1.24 -14.59
N ARG A 38 0.87 -2.49 -14.91
CA ARG A 38 1.06 -2.91 -16.30
C ARG A 38 -0.22 -2.76 -17.11
N GLN A 39 -1.39 -3.08 -16.58
CA GLN A 39 -2.66 -2.89 -17.28
C GLN A 39 -2.99 -1.40 -17.51
N CYS A 40 -2.63 -0.53 -16.57
CA CYS A 40 -2.81 0.91 -16.73
C CYS A 40 -1.97 1.47 -17.89
N VAL A 41 -0.72 1.02 -18.00
CA VAL A 41 0.24 1.50 -19.01
C VAL A 41 0.11 0.75 -20.34
N LYS A 42 -0.47 -0.46 -20.35
CA LYS A 42 -0.67 -1.24 -21.57
C LYS A 42 -1.43 -0.42 -22.60
N LEU A 43 -0.86 -0.34 -23.80
CA LEU A 43 -1.54 0.18 -24.98
C LEU A 43 -2.74 -0.74 -25.26
N HIS A 44 -3.95 -0.24 -25.06
CA HIS A 44 -5.14 -0.90 -25.57
C HIS A 44 -5.19 -0.62 -27.06
N VAL A 45 -4.40 -1.36 -27.82
CA VAL A 45 -4.58 -1.44 -29.27
C VAL A 45 -5.84 -2.27 -29.46
N THR A 46 -6.97 -1.62 -29.74
CA THR A 46 -8.14 -2.37 -30.16
C THR A 46 -7.84 -2.88 -31.57
N LYS A 47 -8.20 -4.13 -31.90
CA LYS A 47 -7.97 -4.68 -33.26
C LYS A 47 -8.58 -3.79 -34.37
N SER A 48 -9.56 -2.97 -34.01
CA SER A 48 -10.24 -1.96 -34.84
C SER A 48 -9.37 -0.76 -35.20
N ASP A 49 -8.38 -0.40 -34.36
CA ASP A 49 -7.54 0.77 -34.55
C ASP A 49 -6.63 0.64 -35.77
N HIS A 50 -6.24 -0.57 -36.17
CA HIS A 50 -5.38 -0.74 -37.35
C HIS A 50 -6.10 -0.47 -38.68
N VAL A 51 -7.40 -0.73 -38.75
CA VAL A 51 -8.18 -0.58 -40.00
C VAL A 51 -8.69 0.86 -40.18
N PHE A 52 -8.95 1.57 -39.07
CA PHE A 52 -9.50 2.92 -39.09
C PHE A 52 -8.58 3.98 -38.47
N SER A 53 -7.29 3.67 -38.26
CA SER A 53 -6.31 4.62 -37.68
C SER A 53 -6.18 5.95 -38.45
N HIS A 54 -6.59 5.96 -39.72
CA HIS A 54 -6.61 7.15 -40.57
C HIS A 54 -7.94 7.94 -40.49
N SER A 55 -9.00 7.34 -39.92
CA SER A 55 -10.36 7.91 -39.85
C SER A 55 -10.67 8.58 -38.52
N PHE A 56 -9.88 8.31 -37.48
CA PHE A 56 -10.05 8.90 -36.15
C PHE A 56 -8.79 9.65 -35.75
N GLU A 57 -8.94 10.91 -35.34
CA GLU A 57 -7.86 11.64 -34.69
C GLU A 57 -7.44 10.87 -33.44
N ARG A 58 -6.16 10.49 -33.37
CA ARG A 58 -5.59 9.87 -32.18
C ARG A 58 -5.63 10.89 -31.05
N GLN A 59 -6.63 10.81 -30.18
CA GLN A 59 -6.64 11.61 -28.97
C GLN A 59 -5.39 11.28 -28.14
N PRO A 60 -4.67 12.31 -27.64
CA PRO A 60 -3.56 12.09 -26.72
C PRO A 60 -4.11 11.36 -25.49
N ARG A 61 -3.58 10.16 -25.23
CA ARG A 61 -4.08 9.33 -24.14
C ARG A 61 -3.65 9.96 -22.82
N GLU A 62 -4.63 10.33 -22.00
CA GLU A 62 -4.36 10.85 -20.67
C GLU A 62 -3.72 9.77 -19.80
N PHE A 63 -2.72 10.17 -19.02
CA PHE A 63 -2.09 9.29 -18.05
C PHE A 63 -3.15 8.87 -17.00
N PRO A 64 -3.33 7.57 -16.70
CA PRO A 64 -4.40 7.06 -15.84
C PRO A 64 -4.11 7.31 -14.34
N GLN A 65 -3.94 8.57 -13.96
CA GLN A 65 -3.46 9.00 -12.65
C GLN A 65 -4.31 8.44 -11.50
N ARG A 66 -5.65 8.50 -11.62
CA ARG A 66 -6.56 7.99 -10.58
C ARG A 66 -6.39 6.50 -10.35
N ARG A 67 -6.27 5.71 -11.43
CA ARG A 67 -6.16 4.25 -11.33
C ARG A 67 -4.81 3.82 -10.76
N VAL A 68 -3.74 4.53 -11.13
CA VAL A 68 -2.41 4.33 -10.54
C VAL A 68 -2.44 4.63 -9.03
N ARG A 69 -3.02 5.75 -8.61
CA ARG A 69 -3.17 6.10 -7.20
C ARG A 69 -3.95 5.05 -6.40
N LEU A 70 -5.07 4.58 -6.93
CA LEU A 70 -5.86 3.52 -6.30
C LEU A 70 -5.06 2.22 -6.17
N ALA A 71 -4.30 1.83 -7.21
CA ALA A 71 -3.47 0.63 -7.13
C ALA A 71 -2.43 0.68 -6.00
N PHE A 72 -1.80 1.84 -5.77
CA PHE A 72 -0.88 2.02 -4.64
C PHE A 72 -1.62 2.06 -3.29
N HIS A 73 -2.77 2.73 -3.22
CA HIS A 73 -3.60 2.75 -2.03
C HIS A 73 -4.00 1.33 -1.59
N ASP A 74 -4.52 0.52 -2.52
CA ASP A 74 -4.93 -0.86 -2.25
C ASP A 74 -3.72 -1.73 -1.83
N ALA A 75 -2.55 -1.50 -2.43
CA ALA A 75 -1.32 -2.17 -2.03
C ALA A 75 -0.90 -1.81 -0.59
N VAL A 76 -1.02 -0.54 -0.18
CA VAL A 76 -0.74 -0.10 1.20
C VAL A 76 -1.71 -0.75 2.18
N LEU A 77 -3.01 -0.77 1.89
CA LEU A 77 -4.01 -1.43 2.74
C LEU A 77 -3.76 -2.93 2.88
N ALA A 78 -3.39 -3.60 1.79
CA ALA A 78 -3.04 -5.02 1.81
C ALA A 78 -1.78 -5.30 2.65
N VAL A 79 -0.78 -4.41 2.59
CA VAL A 79 0.45 -4.55 3.36
C VAL A 79 0.22 -4.34 4.86
N ILE A 80 -0.53 -3.30 5.22
CA ILE A 80 -0.88 -2.98 6.61
C ILE A 80 -1.81 -4.06 7.19
N GLY A 81 -2.66 -4.68 6.36
CA GLY A 81 -3.72 -5.55 6.84
C GLY A 81 -4.88 -4.70 7.39
N SER A 82 -5.52 -3.93 6.53
CA SER A 82 -6.63 -3.03 6.90
C SER A 82 -7.98 -3.48 6.35
N GLU A 83 -8.04 -4.56 5.57
CA GLU A 83 -9.31 -5.00 4.98
C GLU A 83 -10.07 -5.93 5.93
N ASP A 84 -11.30 -5.54 6.25
CA ASP A 84 -12.31 -6.51 6.68
C ASP A 84 -12.47 -7.52 5.55
N VAL A 85 -12.15 -8.78 5.86
CA VAL A 85 -12.15 -9.92 4.94
C VAL A 85 -13.59 -10.29 4.54
N ALA A 86 -14.21 -9.44 3.71
CA ALA A 86 -15.50 -9.70 3.07
C ALA A 86 -15.39 -9.75 1.53
N THR A 87 -14.24 -9.39 0.96
CA THR A 87 -14.04 -9.29 -0.51
C THR A 87 -12.93 -10.18 -1.06
N SER A 88 -12.14 -10.88 -0.24
CA SER A 88 -11.18 -11.85 -0.76
C SER A 88 -11.92 -13.13 -1.18
N LYS A 89 -12.26 -13.21 -2.46
CA LYS A 89 -12.58 -14.50 -3.10
C LYS A 89 -11.32 -15.39 -3.00
N GLY A 90 -11.20 -16.14 -1.91
CA GLY A 90 -10.26 -17.26 -1.75
C GLY A 90 -8.88 -16.94 -1.17
N GLY A 91 -8.74 -15.96 -0.27
CA GLY A 91 -7.45 -15.62 0.33
C GLY A 91 -7.50 -15.59 1.86
N VAL A 92 -6.55 -16.28 2.48
CA VAL A 92 -6.21 -16.35 3.92
C VAL A 92 -6.69 -15.13 4.70
N GLU A 93 -7.40 -15.35 5.81
CA GLU A 93 -7.75 -14.29 6.77
C GLU A 93 -6.48 -13.52 7.16
N ASP A 94 -6.37 -12.28 6.70
CA ASP A 94 -5.29 -11.39 7.09
C ASP A 94 -5.68 -10.61 8.34
N VAL A 95 -4.68 -10.12 9.03
CA VAL A 95 -4.79 -9.40 10.29
C VAL A 95 -5.39 -8.03 10.02
N HIS A 96 -6.40 -7.64 10.81
CA HIS A 96 -6.86 -6.26 10.86
C HIS A 96 -6.00 -5.47 11.87
N PHE A 97 -5.14 -4.55 11.40
CA PHE A 97 -4.19 -3.80 12.22
C PHE A 97 -4.87 -3.05 13.38
N GLY A 98 -6.10 -2.55 13.15
CA GLY A 98 -6.87 -1.85 14.18
C GLY A 98 -7.19 -2.69 15.41
N ARG A 99 -7.15 -4.03 15.33
CA ARG A 99 -7.35 -4.91 16.51
C ARG A 99 -6.20 -4.84 17.53
N PHE A 100 -5.05 -4.35 17.09
CA PHE A 100 -3.83 -4.23 17.90
C PHE A 100 -3.60 -2.79 18.34
N ARG A 101 -4.51 -1.86 18.01
CA ARG A 101 -4.46 -0.46 18.40
C ARG A 101 -5.37 -0.24 19.61
N TYR A 102 -4.81 0.31 20.68
CA TYR A 102 -5.51 0.60 21.93
C TYR A 102 -5.42 2.09 22.24
N LEU A 103 -6.54 2.67 22.67
CA LEU A 103 -6.58 4.04 23.18
C LEU A 103 -6.62 4.00 24.71
N TRP A 104 -5.67 4.67 25.34
CA TRP A 104 -5.70 4.92 26.77
C TRP A 104 -6.17 6.34 27.02
N ASP A 105 -7.32 6.45 27.67
CA ASP A 105 -7.92 7.71 28.10
C ASP A 105 -7.76 7.80 29.62
N ASP A 106 -6.75 8.54 30.08
CA ASP A 106 -6.66 8.91 31.48
C ASP A 106 -7.54 10.15 31.67
N GLN A 107 -8.53 10.09 32.57
CA GLN A 107 -9.56 11.12 32.79
C GLN A 107 -9.00 12.50 33.18
N TYR A 108 -7.68 12.66 33.23
CA TYR A 108 -6.95 13.87 33.62
C TYR A 108 -5.77 14.25 32.69
N GLN A 109 -5.49 13.53 31.58
CA GLN A 109 -4.37 13.82 30.65
C GLN A 109 -4.63 13.44 29.18
N ASP A 110 -3.73 13.87 28.28
CA ASP A 110 -3.74 13.62 26.84
C ASP A 110 -3.98 12.14 26.47
N LYS A 111 -4.81 11.92 25.43
CA LYS A 111 -5.11 10.59 24.89
C LYS A 111 -3.82 9.93 24.36
N MET A 112 -3.50 8.74 24.86
CA MET A 112 -2.34 7.96 24.40
C MET A 112 -2.78 6.79 23.52
N VAL A 113 -2.07 6.58 22.41
CA VAL A 113 -2.30 5.44 21.51
C VAL A 113 -1.20 4.40 21.73
N PHE A 114 -1.60 3.15 21.98
CA PHE A 114 -0.71 2.00 22.08
C PHE A 114 -0.94 1.05 20.91
N PHE A 115 0.13 0.40 20.45
CA PHE A 115 0.07 -0.61 19.41
C PHE A 115 0.77 -1.89 19.85
N ASP A 116 0.06 -3.01 19.84
CA ASP A 116 0.60 -4.34 20.14
C ASP A 116 1.32 -4.92 18.90
N GLU A 117 2.57 -4.49 18.73
CA GLU A 117 3.46 -4.97 17.66
C GLU A 117 3.63 -6.49 17.66
N ALA A 118 3.78 -7.08 18.85
CA ALA A 118 4.03 -8.50 19.01
C ALA A 118 2.80 -9.32 18.59
N GLY A 119 1.61 -8.92 19.04
CA GLY A 119 0.35 -9.51 18.60
C GLY A 119 0.13 -9.35 17.09
N TYR A 120 0.37 -8.15 16.56
CA TYR A 120 0.21 -7.86 15.14
C TYR A 120 1.10 -8.76 14.26
N LEU A 121 2.38 -8.91 14.61
CA LEU A 121 3.32 -9.77 13.88
C LEU A 121 3.02 -11.26 14.08
N ALA A 122 2.60 -11.67 15.28
CA ALA A 122 2.24 -13.06 15.57
C ALA A 122 1.02 -13.52 14.75
N SER A 123 0.00 -12.67 14.66
CA SER A 123 -1.19 -12.94 13.85
C SER A 123 -0.93 -12.79 12.34
N SER A 124 0.12 -12.08 11.94
CA SER A 124 0.41 -11.81 10.51
C SER A 124 0.80 -13.07 9.74
N PRO A 125 0.38 -13.21 8.47
CA PRO A 125 0.85 -14.28 7.59
C PRO A 125 2.38 -14.27 7.47
N VAL A 126 3.00 -15.45 7.45
CA VAL A 126 4.47 -15.61 7.45
C VAL A 126 5.13 -14.82 6.31
N VAL A 127 4.52 -14.79 5.12
CA VAL A 127 5.02 -14.05 3.95
C VAL A 127 5.02 -12.52 4.14
N MET A 128 4.19 -12.00 5.04
CA MET A 128 4.05 -10.57 5.32
C MET A 128 4.98 -10.11 6.46
N ARG A 129 5.35 -11.01 7.39
CA ARG A 129 6.08 -10.67 8.62
C ARG A 129 7.40 -9.92 8.41
N PRO A 130 8.29 -10.30 7.47
CA PRO A 130 9.55 -9.57 7.27
C PRO A 130 9.29 -8.10 6.89
N PHE A 131 8.37 -7.88 5.96
CA PHE A 131 7.99 -6.53 5.53
C PHE A 131 7.34 -5.76 6.68
N ARG A 132 6.36 -6.37 7.36
CA ARG A 132 5.65 -5.74 8.49
C ARG A 132 6.59 -5.37 9.63
N THR A 133 7.61 -6.20 9.91
CA THR A 133 8.63 -5.90 10.93
C THR A 133 9.40 -4.62 10.59
N CYS A 134 9.76 -4.42 9.32
CA CYS A 134 10.41 -3.18 8.88
C CYS A 134 9.41 -2.01 8.88
N LEU A 135 8.17 -2.24 8.44
CA LEU A 135 7.13 -1.21 8.35
C LEU A 135 6.82 -0.60 9.71
N ILE A 136 6.61 -1.43 10.73
CA ILE A 136 6.22 -0.94 12.07
C ILE A 136 7.33 -0.11 12.73
N ALA A 137 8.59 -0.33 12.33
CA ALA A 137 9.73 0.44 12.79
C ALA A 137 9.87 1.81 12.08
N THR A 138 8.98 2.15 11.13
CA THR A 138 9.05 3.41 10.39
C THR A 138 8.24 4.52 11.06
N GLN A 139 8.78 5.75 11.00
CA GLN A 139 8.07 6.96 11.43
C GLN A 139 6.71 7.12 10.72
N ALA A 140 6.64 6.81 9.42
CA ALA A 140 5.41 6.90 8.64
C ALA A 140 4.30 6.00 9.18
N PHE A 141 4.65 4.81 9.69
CA PHE A 141 3.68 3.92 10.31
C PHE A 141 3.27 4.41 11.71
N SER A 142 4.20 4.93 12.49
CA SER A 142 3.90 5.54 13.79
C SER A 142 2.91 6.70 13.66
N GLU A 143 3.13 7.61 12.71
CA GLU A 143 2.22 8.72 12.40
C GLU A 143 0.86 8.21 11.93
N TYR A 144 0.84 7.21 11.03
CA TYR A 144 -0.39 6.58 10.59
C TYR A 144 -1.21 6.01 11.75
N ILE A 145 -0.60 5.33 12.73
CA ILE A 145 -1.32 4.79 13.90
C ILE A 145 -1.97 5.88 14.75
N VAL A 146 -1.25 6.99 14.95
CA VAL A 146 -1.72 8.12 15.75
C VAL A 146 -2.88 8.83 15.04
N ASP A 147 -2.70 9.15 13.76
CA ASP A 147 -3.66 9.89 12.94
C ASP A 147 -4.87 9.05 12.51
N HIS A 148 -4.74 7.73 12.49
CA HIS A 148 -5.86 6.84 12.19
C HIS A 148 -6.84 6.83 13.37
N ASN A 149 -7.69 7.86 13.39
CA ASN A 149 -8.89 7.93 14.18
C ASN A 149 -9.85 6.84 13.70
N GLY A 150 -9.62 5.60 14.09
CA GLY A 150 -10.55 4.48 13.88
C GLY A 150 -11.88 4.64 14.63
N PHE A 151 -12.23 5.85 15.05
CA PHE A 151 -13.58 6.22 15.42
C PHE A 151 -14.26 6.61 14.12
N THR A 152 -15.20 5.79 13.65
CA THR A 152 -16.27 6.34 12.82
C THR A 152 -16.85 7.53 13.56
N ASP A 153 -17.11 8.64 12.87
CA ASP A 153 -17.82 9.81 13.39
C ASP A 153 -19.30 9.47 13.74
N ASP A 154 -19.55 8.34 14.39
CA ASP A 154 -20.86 7.92 14.88
C ASP A 154 -21.22 8.62 16.22
N GLU A 155 -20.43 9.61 16.65
CA GLU A 155 -20.83 10.59 17.68
C GLU A 155 -21.16 11.97 17.07
N ALA A 156 -21.49 12.04 15.78
CA ALA A 156 -22.10 13.23 15.16
C ALA A 156 -23.64 13.12 15.02
N SER A 157 -24.30 12.39 15.92
CA SER A 157 -25.76 12.29 15.98
C SER A 157 -26.27 12.11 17.42
N ASN A 158 -26.21 13.20 18.19
CA ASN A 158 -27.17 13.50 19.26
C ASN A 158 -27.54 14.98 19.21
#